data_AF-A0A1I6T4V5-F1
#
_entry.id   AF-A0A1I6T4V5-F1
#
_cell.length_a   1.000
_cell.length_b   1.000
_cell.length_c   1.000
_cell.angle_alpha   90.00
_cell.angle_beta   90.00
_cell.angle_gamma   90.00
#
_symmetry.space_group_name_H-M   'P 1'
#
loop_
_entity.id
_entity.type
_entity.pdbx_description
1 polymer ?
#
loop_
_entity_poly.entity_id
_entity_poly.type
_entity_poly.pdbx_seq_one_letter_code
_entity_poly.pdbx_strand_id
1 'polypeptide(L)'
;MTAIQSGTALQPRTTFPPPAPTTGPRAEPPRVRPAAHRSAVAVASLIGRQVFDVLAGRTRPDRVRESLTATVFGNLIGVRLHGAHHPDYRLHSVHACAVDDSVVEACLIVGAHRFRALVLRIERQAQRWVCTRLAPIERGAF
;
A
#
# COMPACT_ATOMS: atom_id res chain seq x y z
N MET A 1 16.34 71.68 -11.61
CA MET A 1 16.03 70.38 -10.97
C MET A 1 14.57 70.09 -11.26
N THR A 2 14.23 69.43 -12.37
CA THR A 2 14.14 67.96 -12.58
C THR A 2 12.80 67.38 -12.10
N ALA A 3 12.14 66.69 -13.04
CA ALA A 3 10.85 65.97 -13.04
C ALA A 3 10.56 65.09 -11.79
N ILE A 4 9.34 64.60 -11.55
CA ILE A 4 8.81 63.35 -12.15
C ILE A 4 7.29 63.20 -11.87
N GLN A 5 6.59 62.74 -12.90
CA GLN A 5 5.18 62.33 -12.99
C GLN A 5 4.83 61.19 -12.03
N SER A 6 3.65 61.24 -11.39
CA SER A 6 2.99 60.08 -10.81
C SER A 6 1.97 59.52 -11.80
N GLY A 7 2.43 58.63 -12.68
CA GLY A 7 1.58 57.83 -13.57
C GLY A 7 1.10 56.57 -12.87
N THR A 8 -0.19 56.52 -12.52
CA THR A 8 -0.87 55.31 -12.07
C THR A 8 -1.16 54.41 -13.27
N ALA A 9 -0.31 53.40 -13.51
CA ALA A 9 -0.57 52.35 -14.48
C ALA A 9 -1.05 51.08 -13.74
N LEU A 10 -2.37 50.84 -13.76
CA LEU A 10 -2.95 49.54 -13.44
C LEU A 10 -2.50 48.51 -14.49
N GLN A 11 -1.71 47.52 -14.08
CA GLN A 11 -1.46 46.35 -14.92
C GLN A 11 -2.71 45.46 -14.98
N PRO A 12 -3.12 44.97 -16.16
CA PRO A 12 -4.16 43.96 -16.27
C PRO A 12 -3.62 42.60 -15.78
N ARG A 13 -4.34 41.98 -14.85
CA ARG A 13 -4.14 40.59 -14.43
C ARG A 13 -4.40 39.67 -15.62
N THR A 14 -3.35 39.07 -16.18
CA THR A 14 -3.46 37.93 -17.09
C THR A 14 -3.98 36.74 -16.30
N THR A 15 -5.28 36.48 -16.41
CA THR A 15 -5.89 35.23 -15.99
C THR A 15 -5.34 34.12 -16.88
N PHE A 16 -4.48 33.26 -16.33
CA PHE A 16 -4.17 31.99 -16.98
C PHE A 16 -5.45 31.17 -17.09
N PRO A 17 -5.90 30.75 -18.29
CA PRO A 17 -7.00 29.82 -18.40
C PRO A 17 -6.60 28.49 -17.74
N PRO A 18 -7.52 27.80 -17.05
CA PRO A 18 -7.25 26.46 -16.53
C PRO A 18 -6.86 25.54 -17.70
N PRO A 19 -5.87 24.64 -17.50
CA PRO A 19 -5.49 23.70 -18.55
C PRO A 19 -6.73 22.88 -18.95
N ALA A 20 -6.99 22.80 -20.26
CA ALA A 20 -8.03 21.94 -20.80
C ALA A 20 -7.83 20.51 -20.28
N PRO A 21 -8.89 19.77 -19.92
CA PRO A 21 -8.76 18.37 -19.56
C PRO A 21 -8.24 17.61 -20.79
N THR A 22 -6.94 17.32 -20.80
CA THR A 22 -6.33 16.39 -21.76
C THR A 22 -7.02 15.06 -21.56
N THR A 23 -8.01 14.78 -22.40
CA THR A 23 -8.70 13.49 -22.47
C THR A 23 -7.76 12.51 -23.18
N GLY A 24 -6.63 12.22 -22.54
CA GLY A 24 -5.90 10.99 -22.82
C GLY A 24 -6.83 9.82 -22.50
N PRO A 25 -6.71 8.67 -23.18
CA PRO A 25 -7.49 7.49 -22.83
C PRO A 25 -7.26 7.19 -21.35
N ARG A 26 -8.28 7.44 -20.53
CA ARG A 26 -8.31 7.01 -19.14
C ARG A 26 -8.19 5.50 -19.21
N ALA A 27 -7.02 4.97 -18.86
CA ALA A 27 -6.83 3.54 -18.71
C ALA A 27 -7.94 3.07 -17.75
N GLU A 28 -8.96 2.42 -18.30
CA GLU A 28 -10.04 1.86 -17.51
C GLU A 28 -9.35 0.87 -16.57
N PRO A 29 -9.48 1.01 -15.24
CA PRO A 29 -8.89 0.03 -14.34
C PRO A 29 -9.45 -1.34 -14.75
N PRO A 30 -8.60 -2.37 -14.85
CA PRO A 30 -9.05 -3.68 -15.30
C PRO A 30 -10.26 -4.09 -14.46
N ARG A 31 -11.37 -4.45 -15.13
CA ARG A 31 -12.60 -4.88 -14.45
C ARG A 31 -12.30 -6.20 -13.73
N VAL A 32 -11.89 -6.11 -12.47
CA VAL A 32 -11.64 -7.30 -11.64
C VAL A 32 -12.97 -8.02 -11.47
N ARG A 33 -13.05 -9.27 -11.95
CA ARG A 33 -14.25 -10.10 -11.81
C ARG A 33 -14.54 -10.28 -10.30
N PRO A 34 -15.81 -10.20 -9.83
CA PRO A 34 -16.14 -10.34 -8.41
C PRO A 34 -15.63 -11.65 -7.77
N ALA A 35 -15.56 -12.74 -8.53
CA ALA A 35 -14.97 -14.00 -8.08
C ALA A 35 -13.45 -13.89 -7.86
N ALA A 36 -12.72 -13.27 -8.79
CA ALA A 36 -11.28 -13.03 -8.68
C ALA A 36 -10.94 -12.09 -7.50
N HIS A 37 -11.79 -11.11 -7.23
CA HIS A 37 -11.66 -10.24 -6.07
C HIS A 37 -11.84 -11.02 -4.75
N ARG A 38 -12.88 -11.87 -4.64
CA ARG A 38 -13.09 -12.71 -3.45
C ARG A 38 -11.94 -13.68 -3.20
N SER A 39 -11.38 -14.30 -4.25
CA SER A 39 -10.20 -15.15 -4.12
C SER A 39 -8.95 -14.36 -3.71
N ALA A 40 -8.78 -13.15 -4.25
CA ALA A 40 -7.67 -12.27 -3.86
C ALA A 40 -7.74 -11.89 -2.37
N VAL A 41 -8.92 -11.52 -1.86
CA VAL A 41 -9.13 -11.21 -0.45
C VAL A 41 -8.87 -12.44 0.43
N ALA A 42 -9.29 -13.64 0.02
CA ALA A 42 -9.05 -14.86 0.77
C ALA A 42 -7.56 -15.20 0.87
N VAL A 43 -6.84 -15.15 -0.26
CA VAL A 43 -5.38 -15.38 -0.32
C VAL A 43 -4.63 -14.34 0.52
N ALA A 44 -4.96 -13.07 0.35
CA ALA A 44 -4.35 -11.97 1.09
C ALA A 44 -4.63 -12.05 2.59
N SER A 45 -5.83 -12.49 2.99
CA SER A 45 -6.19 -12.65 4.40
C SER A 45 -5.41 -13.79 5.05
N LEU A 46 -5.24 -14.92 4.36
CA LEU A 46 -4.45 -16.05 4.85
C LEU A 46 -2.99 -15.66 5.09
N ILE A 47 -2.32 -15.15 4.05
CA ILE A 47 -0.90 -14.78 4.10
C ILE A 47 -0.70 -13.56 5.00
N GLY A 48 -1.59 -12.59 4.93
CA GLY A 48 -1.54 -11.39 5.75
C GLY A 48 -1.68 -11.68 7.23
N ARG A 49 -2.53 -12.64 7.62
CA ARG A 49 -2.66 -13.08 9.01
C ARG A 49 -1.40 -13.75 9.52
N GLN A 50 -0.79 -14.62 8.72
CA GLN A 50 0.50 -15.25 9.04
C GLN A 50 1.61 -14.21 9.28
N VAL A 51 1.74 -13.25 8.37
CA VAL A 51 2.69 -12.13 8.51
C VAL A 51 2.42 -11.32 9.78
N PHE A 52 1.14 -11.00 10.05
CA PHE A 52 0.73 -10.28 11.24
C PHE A 52 1.05 -11.05 12.53
N ASP A 53 0.77 -12.35 12.60
CA ASP A 53 1.01 -13.16 13.80
C ASP A 53 2.51 -13.26 14.11
N VAL A 54 3.38 -13.25 13.09
CA VAL A 54 4.84 -13.14 13.30
C VAL A 54 5.22 -11.76 13.83
N LEU A 55 4.72 -10.68 13.22
CA LEU A 55 5.01 -9.31 13.66
C LEU A 55 4.53 -9.03 15.09
N ALA A 56 3.38 -9.60 15.46
CA ALA A 56 2.83 -9.49 16.81
C ALA A 56 3.57 -10.38 17.83
N GLY A 57 4.51 -11.22 17.40
CA GLY A 57 5.21 -12.18 18.25
C GLY A 57 4.34 -13.36 18.71
N ARG A 58 3.22 -13.62 18.03
CA ARG A 58 2.28 -14.72 18.34
C ARG A 58 2.69 -16.04 17.70
N THR A 59 3.57 -16.00 16.70
CA THR A 59 4.02 -17.17 15.96
C THR A 59 5.49 -17.03 15.60
N ARG A 60 6.21 -18.17 15.56
CA ARG A 60 7.61 -18.22 15.14
C ARG A 60 7.73 -17.96 13.63
N PRO A 61 8.72 -17.18 13.18
CA PRO A 61 8.88 -16.88 11.75
C PRO A 61 8.98 -18.12 10.87
N ASP A 62 9.64 -19.20 11.32
CA ASP A 62 9.82 -20.42 10.51
C ASP A 62 8.50 -21.03 10.01
N ARG A 63 7.38 -20.77 10.70
CA ARG A 63 6.05 -21.25 10.31
C ARG A 63 5.51 -20.59 9.03
N VAL A 64 6.06 -19.46 8.62
CA VAL A 64 5.60 -18.71 7.44
C VAL A 64 6.56 -18.81 6.25
N ARG A 65 7.65 -19.58 6.39
CA ARG A 65 8.73 -19.67 5.40
C ARG A 65 8.26 -20.17 4.04
N GLU A 66 7.24 -21.02 3.99
CA GLU A 66 6.68 -21.55 2.74
C GLU A 66 5.78 -20.55 2.01
N SER A 67 5.26 -19.55 2.74
CA SER A 67 4.34 -18.53 2.24
C SER A 67 5.04 -17.24 1.83
N LEU A 68 6.36 -17.13 2.05
CA LEU A 68 7.18 -15.96 1.75
C LEU A 68 8.39 -16.35 0.92
N THR A 69 8.87 -15.46 0.06
CA THR A 69 10.21 -15.62 -0.53
C THR A 69 11.29 -15.43 0.54
N ALA A 70 12.50 -15.94 0.31
CA ALA A 70 13.62 -15.78 1.24
C ALA A 70 13.92 -14.31 1.54
N THR A 71 13.86 -13.44 0.53
CA THR A 71 14.04 -11.99 0.67
C THR A 71 12.95 -11.37 1.56
N VAL A 72 11.68 -11.70 1.32
CA VAL A 72 10.56 -11.18 2.12
C VAL A 72 10.62 -11.69 3.55
N PHE A 73 11.01 -12.95 3.74
CA PHE A 73 11.25 -13.53 5.06
C PHE A 73 12.32 -12.75 5.81
N GLY A 74 13.48 -12.47 5.19
CA GLY A 74 14.53 -11.65 5.78
C GLY A 74 14.04 -10.25 6.16
N ASN A 75 13.29 -9.60 5.27
CA ASN A 75 12.70 -8.29 5.53
C ASN A 75 11.74 -8.35 6.73
N LEU A 76 10.87 -9.36 6.79
CA LEU A 76 9.91 -9.54 7.89
C LEU A 76 10.58 -9.60 9.25
N ILE A 77 11.71 -10.33 9.37
CA ILE A 77 12.49 -10.38 10.61
C ILE A 77 13.08 -9.01 10.98
N GLY A 78 13.46 -8.22 9.96
CA GLY A 78 14.01 -6.88 10.15
C GLY A 78 12.97 -5.81 10.49
N VAL A 79 11.68 -6.03 10.17
CA VAL A 79 10.63 -5.04 10.43
C VAL A 79 10.38 -4.91 11.94
N ARG A 80 10.63 -3.71 12.48
CA ARG A 80 10.26 -3.37 13.86
C ARG A 80 9.02 -2.46 13.90
N LEU A 81 7.87 -3.05 14.16
CA LEU A 81 6.64 -2.29 14.42
C LEU A 81 6.53 -1.99 15.92
N HIS A 82 6.79 -0.74 16.29
CA HIS A 82 6.67 -0.28 17.68
C HIS A 82 5.27 -0.57 18.22
N GLY A 83 5.20 -1.29 19.34
CA GLY A 83 3.95 -1.68 19.98
C GLY A 83 3.28 -2.94 19.40
N ALA A 84 3.90 -3.65 18.46
CA ALA A 84 3.31 -4.86 17.87
C ALA A 84 3.10 -6.01 18.88
N HIS A 85 3.90 -6.05 19.95
CA HIS A 85 3.74 -7.03 21.04
C HIS A 85 2.71 -6.61 22.10
N HIS A 86 2.06 -5.45 21.95
CA HIS A 86 1.02 -5.01 22.87
C HIS A 86 -0.21 -5.95 22.76
N PRO A 87 -0.89 -6.30 23.86
CA PRO A 87 -2.06 -7.20 23.83
C PRO A 87 -3.17 -6.72 22.88
N ASP A 88 -3.38 -5.41 22.83
CA ASP A 88 -4.41 -4.79 21.97
C ASP A 88 -4.02 -4.67 20.49
N TYR A 89 -2.78 -5.03 20.13
CA TYR A 89 -2.32 -4.94 18.75
C TYR A 89 -3.04 -5.97 17.88
N ARG A 90 -3.80 -5.52 16.90
CA ARG A 90 -4.64 -6.40 16.07
C ARG A 90 -4.56 -6.08 14.59
N LEU A 91 -4.91 -7.07 13.78
CA LEU A 91 -5.23 -6.92 12.36
C LEU A 91 -6.68 -6.43 12.26
N HIS A 92 -6.89 -5.21 11.77
CA HIS A 92 -8.22 -4.58 11.68
C HIS A 92 -8.88 -4.86 10.34
N SER A 93 -8.14 -4.76 9.24
CA SER A 93 -8.67 -5.02 7.92
C SER A 93 -7.60 -5.50 6.96
N VAL A 94 -8.05 -6.22 5.94
CA VAL A 94 -7.27 -6.65 4.79
C VAL A 94 -7.98 -6.15 3.55
N HIS A 95 -7.29 -5.33 2.77
CA HIS A 95 -7.78 -4.86 1.47
C HIS A 95 -6.94 -5.53 0.40
N ALA A 96 -7.55 -6.10 -0.62
CA ALA A 96 -6.84 -6.81 -1.68
C ALA A 96 -7.44 -6.53 -3.05
N CYS A 97 -6.60 -6.56 -4.07
CA CYS A 97 -7.00 -6.54 -5.47
C CYS A 97 -6.24 -7.64 -6.22
N ALA A 98 -6.95 -8.35 -7.11
CA ALA A 98 -6.28 -9.16 -8.11
C ALA A 98 -5.75 -8.22 -9.20
N VAL A 99 -4.44 -8.28 -9.45
CA VAL A 99 -3.83 -7.62 -10.61
C VAL A 99 -4.09 -8.46 -11.85
N ASP A 100 -3.93 -9.78 -11.71
CA ASP A 100 -4.26 -10.82 -12.68
C ASP A 100 -4.56 -12.15 -11.96
N ASP A 101 -4.61 -13.27 -12.68
CA ASP A 101 -4.92 -14.61 -12.13
C ASP A 101 -3.77 -15.22 -11.29
N SER A 102 -2.57 -14.65 -11.35
CA SER A 102 -1.37 -15.11 -10.65
C SER A 102 -0.77 -14.07 -9.71
N VAL A 103 -1.35 -12.87 -9.61
CA VAL A 103 -0.84 -11.75 -8.81
C VAL A 103 -1.95 -11.08 -8.01
N VAL A 104 -1.72 -10.94 -6.71
CA VAL A 104 -2.57 -10.20 -5.78
C VAL A 104 -1.74 -9.12 -5.09
N GLU A 105 -2.28 -7.90 -5.06
CA GLU A 105 -1.76 -6.83 -4.23
C GLU A 105 -2.69 -6.60 -3.05
N ALA A 106 -2.11 -6.36 -1.87
CA ALA A 106 -2.88 -6.24 -0.65
C ALA A 106 -2.30 -5.21 0.32
N CYS A 107 -3.16 -4.69 1.18
CA CYS A 107 -2.85 -3.80 2.28
C CYS A 107 -3.44 -4.35 3.58
N LEU A 108 -2.60 -4.53 4.59
CA LEU A 108 -3.01 -4.90 5.95
C LEU A 108 -3.04 -3.66 6.82
N ILE A 109 -4.15 -3.42 7.51
CA ILE A 109 -4.26 -2.37 8.51
C ILE A 109 -4.09 -3.00 9.89
N VAL A 110 -2.99 -2.67 10.56
CA VAL A 110 -2.59 -3.26 11.85
C VAL A 110 -2.38 -2.17 12.89
N GLY A 111 -2.66 -2.44 14.16
CA GLY A 111 -2.46 -1.44 15.20
C GLY A 111 -3.23 -1.69 16.50
N ALA A 112 -2.91 -0.89 17.50
CA ALA A 112 -3.69 -0.72 18.74
C ALA A 112 -4.14 0.74 18.84
N HIS A 113 -3.31 1.60 19.43
CA HIS A 113 -3.53 3.05 19.51
C HIS A 113 -3.11 3.81 18.24
N ARG A 114 -2.10 3.27 17.53
CA ARG A 114 -1.62 3.81 16.26
C ARG A 114 -1.79 2.75 15.18
N PHE A 115 -2.42 3.15 14.09
CA PHE A 115 -2.57 2.31 12.91
C PHE A 115 -1.33 2.39 12.02
N ARG A 116 -1.00 1.26 11.40
CA ARG A 116 0.04 1.10 10.39
C ARG A 116 -0.56 0.31 9.24
N ALA A 117 -0.07 0.60 8.05
CA ALA A 117 -0.41 -0.16 6.87
C ALA A 117 0.82 -0.93 6.40
N LEU A 118 0.62 -2.19 6.02
CA LEU A 118 1.64 -3.02 5.38
C LEU A 118 1.15 -3.34 3.98
N VAL A 119 1.99 -3.10 2.98
CA VAL A 119 1.72 -3.51 1.60
C VAL A 119 2.33 -4.88 1.34
N LEU A 120 1.59 -5.72 0.62
CA LEU A 120 1.99 -7.04 0.20
C LEU A 120 1.78 -7.18 -1.29
N ARG A 121 2.73 -7.85 -1.94
CA ARG A 121 2.53 -8.43 -3.26
C ARG A 121 2.63 -9.94 -3.11
N ILE A 122 1.66 -10.65 -3.64
CA ILE A 122 1.54 -12.10 -3.54
C ILE A 122 1.45 -12.65 -4.96
N GLU A 123 2.31 -13.60 -5.27
CA GLU A 123 2.39 -14.19 -6.60
C GLU A 123 2.22 -15.70 -6.54
N ARG A 124 1.60 -16.27 -7.56
CA ARG A 124 1.40 -17.70 -7.71
C ARG A 124 2.66 -18.31 -8.34
N GLN A 125 3.44 -19.04 -7.56
CA GLN A 125 4.64 -19.76 -7.98
C GLN A 125 4.42 -21.26 -7.82
N ALA A 126 4.65 -22.06 -8.86
CA ALA A 126 4.52 -23.53 -8.80
C ALA A 126 3.24 -24.02 -8.07
N GLN A 127 2.09 -23.43 -8.41
CA GLN A 127 0.76 -23.70 -7.83
C GLN A 127 0.52 -23.23 -6.39
N ARG A 128 1.47 -22.56 -5.72
CA ARG A 128 1.29 -21.94 -4.39
C ARG A 128 1.32 -20.42 -4.45
N TRP A 129 0.61 -19.77 -3.54
CA TRP A 129 0.69 -18.32 -3.36
C TRP A 129 1.83 -17.98 -2.41
N VAL A 130 2.71 -17.07 -2.83
CA VAL A 130 3.90 -16.66 -2.09
C VAL A 130 3.96 -15.14 -2.05
N CYS A 131 4.18 -14.57 -0.88
CA CYS A 131 4.45 -13.15 -0.74
C CYS A 131 5.84 -12.83 -1.29
N THR A 132 5.89 -12.02 -2.35
CA THR A 132 7.12 -11.61 -3.05
C THR A 132 7.56 -10.20 -2.70
N ARG A 133 6.68 -9.39 -2.09
CA ARG A 133 7.02 -8.08 -1.55
C ARG A 133 6.29 -7.82 -0.25
N LEU A 134 6.98 -7.28 0.74
CA LEU A 134 6.42 -6.78 2.00
C LEU A 134 7.09 -5.46 2.34
N ALA A 135 6.31 -4.42 2.61
CA ALA A 135 6.84 -3.15 3.11
C ALA A 135 5.83 -2.45 4.02
N PRO A 136 6.29 -1.73 5.06
CA PRO A 136 5.45 -0.77 5.76
C PRO A 136 5.15 0.43 4.85
N ILE A 137 3.92 0.94 4.90
CA ILE A 137 3.61 2.26 4.39
C ILE A 137 4.06 3.25 5.46
N GLU A 138 5.25 3.81 5.29
CA GLU A 138 5.71 4.92 6.13
C GLU A 138 4.86 6.16 5.84
N ARG A 139 4.40 6.85 6.90
CA ARG A 139 3.85 8.21 6.76
C ARG A 139 5.04 9.19 6.79
N GLY A 140 5.50 9.59 5.61
CA GLY A 140 6.53 10.62 5.37
C GLY A 140 7.56 10.12 4.33
N ALA A 141 7.85 10.75 3.20
CA ALA A 141 7.71 12.15 2.81
C ALA A 141 7.24 12.27 1.35
N PHE A 142 6.27 13.16 1.12
CA PHE A 142 6.13 13.93 -0.12
C PHE A 142 6.60 15.36 0.21
#